data_AF-A0A1H8WZY9-F1
#
_entry.id   AF-A0A1H8WZY9-F1
#
_cell.length_a   1.000
_cell.length_b   1.000
_cell.length_c   1.000
_cell.angle_alpha   90.00
_cell.angle_beta   90.00
_cell.angle_gamma   90.00
#
_symmetry.space_group_name_H-M   'P 1'
#
loop_
_entity.id
_entity.type
_entity.pdbx_description
1 polymer ?
#
loop_
_entity_poly.entity_id
_entity_poly.type
_entity_poly.pdbx_seq_one_letter_code
_entity_poly.pdbx_strand_id
1 'polypeptide(L)'
;MPDGPLDALVIGAGQAGLATDYHLKRKGLDLHIVEQLVRIGDSWRKRYESLALFTPRNLSALPGLPLAGDPDGYPSREEFADYLEDYAAGWRLRSSARGKSSSVYQAPDPA
;
A
#
# COMPACT_ATOMS: atom_id res chain seq x y z
N MET A 1 -12.75 7.79 11.43
CA MET A 1 -11.46 7.84 12.16
C MET A 1 -11.53 6.76 13.22
N PRO A 2 -10.42 6.08 13.56
CA PRO A 2 -10.42 5.05 14.60
C PRO A 2 -10.80 5.62 15.98
N ASP A 3 -11.40 4.78 16.83
CA ASP A 3 -11.98 5.14 18.13
C ASP A 3 -10.94 5.17 19.28
N GLY A 4 -9.65 5.23 18.96
CA GLY A 4 -8.53 5.21 19.92
C GLY A 4 -7.20 5.64 19.31
N PRO A 5 -6.13 5.80 20.12
CA PRO A 5 -4.81 6.16 19.64
C PRO A 5 -4.22 5.04 18.76
N LEU A 6 -3.62 5.43 17.64
CA LEU A 6 -2.89 4.52 16.75
C LEU A 6 -1.40 4.52 17.11
N ASP A 7 -0.74 3.37 16.93
CA ASP A 7 0.73 3.29 16.99
C ASP A 7 1.37 3.91 15.74
N ALA A 8 0.68 3.83 14.59
CA ALA A 8 1.16 4.39 13.34
C ALA A 8 0.03 4.86 12.41
N LEU A 9 0.29 5.96 11.70
CA LEU A 9 -0.49 6.41 10.55
C LEU A 9 0.37 6.32 9.29
N VAL A 10 -0.04 5.50 8.33
CA VAL A 10 0.66 5.36 7.04
C VAL A 10 -0.02 6.24 6.00
N ILE A 11 0.75 7.09 5.34
CA ILE A 11 0.25 7.98 4.29
C ILE A 11 0.61 7.41 2.92
N GLY A 12 -0.42 7.01 2.16
CA GLY A 12 -0.34 6.39 0.84
C GLY A 12 -0.46 4.86 0.91
N ALA A 13 -1.38 4.31 0.11
CA ALA A 13 -1.59 2.87 -0.09
C ALA A 13 -0.94 2.38 -1.40
N GLY A 14 0.23 2.93 -1.72
CA GLY A 14 1.12 2.38 -2.76
C GLY A 14 1.96 1.21 -2.22
N GLN A 15 2.86 0.69 -3.05
CA GLN A 15 3.67 -0.49 -2.72
C GLN A 15 4.43 -0.38 -1.40
N ALA A 16 4.98 0.81 -1.07
CA ALA A 16 5.70 1.03 0.18
C ALA A 16 4.77 1.05 1.40
N GLY A 17 3.60 1.69 1.29
CA GLY A 17 2.62 1.73 2.39
C GLY A 17 2.01 0.36 2.68
N LEU A 18 1.73 -0.41 1.64
CA LEU A 18 1.24 -1.78 1.76
C LEU A 18 2.27 -2.74 2.36
N ALA A 19 3.55 -2.63 1.97
CA ALA A 19 4.63 -3.40 2.59
C ALA A 19 4.81 -3.02 4.07
N THR A 20 4.70 -1.73 4.39
CA THR A 20 4.79 -1.21 5.76
C THR A 20 3.66 -1.77 6.62
N ASP A 21 2.42 -1.73 6.13
CA ASP A 21 1.26 -2.31 6.83
C ASP A 21 1.45 -3.78 7.15
N TYR A 22 1.92 -4.57 6.19
CA TYR A 22 2.23 -5.99 6.40
C TYR A 22 3.20 -6.20 7.58
N HIS A 23 4.30 -5.46 7.62
CA HIS A 23 5.31 -5.63 8.66
C HIS A 23 4.83 -5.11 10.03
N LEU A 24 4.11 -3.98 10.09
CA LEU A 24 3.63 -3.42 11.34
C LEU A 24 2.50 -4.26 11.95
N LYS A 25 1.56 -4.77 11.14
CA LYS A 25 0.52 -5.70 11.61
C LYS A 25 1.11 -6.96 12.23
N ARG A 26 2.16 -7.52 11.62
CA ARG A 26 2.85 -8.70 12.16
C ARG A 26 3.57 -8.46 13.49
N LYS A 27 3.83 -7.20 13.84
CA LYS A 27 4.34 -6.79 15.15
C LYS A 27 3.24 -6.52 16.17
N GLY A 28 1.96 -6.66 15.80
CA GLY A 28 0.82 -6.44 16.68
C GLY A 28 0.49 -4.97 16.94
N LEU A 29 1.02 -4.05 16.11
CA LEU A 29 0.75 -2.62 16.23
C LEU A 29 -0.63 -2.28 15.64
N ASP A 30 -1.30 -1.27 16.20
CA ASP A 30 -2.52 -0.70 15.62
C ASP A 30 -2.18 0.43 14.64
N LEU A 31 -2.63 0.29 13.40
CA LEU A 31 -2.33 1.24 12.34
C LEU A 31 -3.52 1.49 11.44
N HIS A 32 -3.46 2.64 10.79
CA HIS A 32 -4.41 3.07 9.76
C HIS A 32 -3.67 3.57 8.53
N ILE A 33 -4.16 3.23 7.34
CA ILE A 33 -3.64 3.77 6.08
C ILE A 33 -4.61 4.80 5.51
N VAL A 34 -4.09 5.96 5.11
CA VAL A 34 -4.83 6.97 4.36
C VAL A 34 -4.35 7.03 2.92
N GLU A 35 -5.29 6.96 1.98
CA GLU A 35 -5.03 7.05 0.54
C GLU A 35 -5.91 8.15 -0.07
N GLN A 36 -5.32 8.93 -0.98
CA GLN A 36 -5.99 10.02 -1.68
C GLN A 36 -6.79 9.51 -2.89
N LEU A 37 -6.32 8.43 -3.53
CA LEU A 37 -6.99 7.79 -4.65
C LEU A 37 -8.15 6.92 -4.16
N VAL A 38 -9.19 6.83 -5.00
CA VAL A 38 -10.40 6.07 -4.67
C VAL A 38 -10.13 4.56 -4.67
N ARG A 39 -9.27 4.12 -5.59
CA ARG A 39 -8.95 2.72 -5.82
C ARG A 39 -7.44 2.50 -5.65
N ILE A 40 -7.07 1.45 -4.92
CA ILE A 40 -5.68 1.04 -4.78
C ILE A 40 -5.14 0.60 -6.14
N GLY A 41 -3.87 0.92 -6.41
CA GLY A 41 -3.27 0.69 -7.72
C GLY A 41 -3.54 1.78 -8.76
N ASP A 42 -4.48 2.72 -8.54
CA ASP A 42 -4.75 3.81 -9.51
C ASP A 42 -3.53 4.70 -9.78
N SER A 43 -2.59 4.79 -8.85
CA SER A 43 -1.32 5.50 -9.06
C SER A 43 -0.50 4.86 -10.19
N TRP A 44 -0.66 3.56 -10.42
CA TRP A 44 -0.07 2.80 -11.52
C TRP A 44 -0.96 2.79 -12.76
N ARG A 45 -2.29 2.59 -12.61
CA ARG A 45 -3.22 2.63 -13.76
C ARG A 45 -3.21 3.98 -14.48
N LYS A 46 -2.91 5.09 -13.80
CA LYS A 46 -2.84 6.41 -14.44
C LYS A 46 -1.52 6.73 -15.12
N ARG A 47 -0.55 5.82 -15.13
CA ARG A 47 0.73 5.98 -15.87
C ARG A 47 0.55 5.68 -17.35
N TYR A 48 1.57 6.01 -18.15
CA TYR A 48 1.56 5.83 -19.61
C TYR A 48 1.38 4.35 -20.00
N GLU A 49 0.67 4.11 -21.09
CA GLU A 49 0.15 2.78 -21.45
C GLU A 49 1.22 1.69 -21.50
N SER A 50 2.35 1.98 -22.13
CA SER A 50 3.47 1.06 -22.38
C SER A 50 4.37 0.81 -21.17
N LEU A 51 4.04 1.34 -19.99
CA LEU A 51 4.86 1.13 -18.81
C LEU A 51 4.85 -0.36 -18.42
N ALA A 52 6.03 -0.94 -18.37
CA ALA A 52 6.36 -2.15 -17.62
C ALA A 52 7.37 -1.81 -16.52
N LEU A 53 7.38 -2.60 -15.45
CA LEU A 53 8.40 -2.50 -14.42
C LEU A 53 9.76 -2.86 -15.01
N PHE A 54 10.83 -2.27 -14.49
CA PHE A 54 12.20 -2.58 -14.89
C PHE A 54 12.82 -3.71 -14.04
N THR A 55 12.07 -4.22 -13.06
CA THR A 55 12.45 -5.37 -12.23
C THR A 55 11.53 -6.56 -12.52
N PRO A 56 12.05 -7.80 -12.49
CA PRO A 56 11.23 -8.98 -12.67
C PRO A 56 10.24 -9.22 -11.52
N ARG A 57 9.18 -10.00 -11.80
CA ARG A 57 8.08 -10.28 -10.85
C ARG A 57 8.57 -10.78 -9.49
N ASN A 58 9.55 -11.68 -9.48
CA ASN A 58 10.13 -12.23 -8.24
C ASN A 58 10.83 -11.18 -7.35
N LEU A 59 11.35 -10.11 -7.95
CA LEU A 59 11.98 -8.99 -7.24
C LEU A 59 10.99 -7.85 -6.92
N SER A 60 9.88 -7.75 -7.66
CA SER A 60 8.85 -6.73 -7.43
C SER A 60 7.76 -7.16 -6.43
N ALA A 61 7.65 -8.46 -6.11
CA ALA A 61 6.62 -8.97 -5.21
C ALA A 61 6.75 -8.40 -3.78
N LEU A 62 5.63 -7.98 -3.21
CA LEU A 62 5.50 -7.60 -1.82
C LEU A 62 5.48 -8.84 -0.90
N PRO A 63 5.90 -8.68 0.38
CA PRO A 63 5.98 -9.79 1.33
C PRO A 63 4.67 -10.56 1.49
N GLY A 64 4.74 -11.89 1.40
CA GLY A 64 3.60 -12.75 1.70
C GLY A 64 2.56 -12.89 0.59
N LEU A 65 2.73 -12.24 -0.57
CA LEU A 65 1.91 -12.50 -1.76
C LEU A 65 2.77 -12.46 -3.04
N PRO A 66 2.96 -13.59 -3.75
CA PRO A 66 3.69 -13.58 -5.01
C PRO A 66 2.96 -12.78 -6.09
N LEU A 67 3.72 -12.13 -6.97
CA LEU A 67 3.19 -11.49 -8.16
C LEU A 67 2.95 -12.56 -9.24
N ALA A 68 1.71 -12.72 -9.70
CA ALA A 68 1.35 -13.78 -10.64
C ALA A 68 2.03 -13.61 -12.02
N GLY A 69 2.32 -14.71 -12.70
CA GLY A 69 2.94 -14.76 -14.03
C GLY A 69 4.35 -15.38 -14.02
N ASP A 70 5.10 -15.16 -15.11
CA ASP A 70 6.50 -15.59 -15.23
C ASP A 70 7.39 -14.87 -14.19
N PRO A 71 8.06 -15.58 -13.26
CA PRO A 71 8.92 -14.98 -12.24
C PRO A 71 10.01 -14.06 -12.78
N ASP A 72 10.53 -14.35 -13.98
CA ASP A 72 11.58 -13.56 -14.63
C ASP A 72 11.01 -12.51 -15.61
N GLY A 73 9.69 -12.48 -15.78
CA GLY A 73 8.99 -11.51 -16.60
C GLY A 73 8.84 -10.13 -15.93
N TYR A 74 8.52 -9.12 -16.74
CA TYR A 74 8.35 -7.73 -16.28
C TYR A 74 6.88 -7.34 -16.32
N PRO A 75 6.22 -7.09 -15.17
CA PRO A 75 4.80 -6.79 -15.14
C PRO A 75 4.50 -5.41 -15.75
N SER A 76 3.40 -5.31 -16.47
CA SER A 76 2.83 -4.05 -16.95
C SER A 76 2.29 -3.20 -15.79
N ARG A 77 2.01 -1.92 -16.06
CA ARG A 77 1.35 -1.03 -15.08
C ARG A 77 0.00 -1.56 -14.58
N GLU A 78 -0.76 -2.25 -15.43
CA GLU A 78 -2.08 -2.77 -15.08
C GLU A 78 -1.93 -3.99 -14.17
N GLU A 79 -1.06 -4.94 -14.54
CA GLU A 79 -0.78 -6.11 -13.71
C GLU A 79 -0.25 -5.73 -12.33
N PHE A 80 0.64 -4.74 -12.27
CA PHE A 80 1.15 -4.29 -10.97
C PHE A 80 0.09 -3.51 -10.18
N ALA A 81 -0.81 -2.78 -10.84
CA ALA A 81 -1.92 -2.11 -10.18
C ALA A 81 -2.91 -3.12 -9.58
N ASP A 82 -3.31 -4.12 -10.35
CA ASP A 82 -4.20 -5.20 -9.93
C ASP A 82 -3.56 -5.99 -8.77
N TYR A 83 -2.27 -6.29 -8.87
CA TYR A 83 -1.54 -6.92 -7.78
C TYR A 83 -1.59 -6.13 -6.46
N LEU A 84 -1.41 -4.81 -6.49
CA LEU A 84 -1.48 -3.99 -5.27
C LEU A 84 -2.89 -3.97 -4.68
N GLU A 85 -3.91 -4.01 -5.52
CA GLU A 85 -5.31 -4.09 -5.09
C GLU A 85 -5.63 -5.45 -4.46
N ASP A 86 -5.17 -6.55 -5.06
CA ASP A 86 -5.29 -7.89 -4.51
C ASP A 86 -4.53 -8.03 -3.18
N TYR A 87 -3.32 -7.46 -3.12
CA TYR A 87 -2.53 -7.41 -1.90
C TYR A 87 -3.32 -6.71 -0.78
N ALA A 88 -3.89 -5.54 -1.07
CA ALA A 88 -4.70 -4.81 -0.11
C ALA A 88 -5.94 -5.59 0.37
N ALA A 89 -6.61 -6.32 -0.53
CA ALA A 89 -7.78 -7.13 -0.20
C ALA A 89 -7.41 -8.31 0.72
N GLY A 90 -6.29 -8.99 0.44
CA GLY A 90 -5.82 -10.14 1.22
C GLY A 90 -5.45 -9.82 2.68
N TRP A 91 -4.97 -8.60 2.94
CA TRP A 91 -4.49 -8.18 4.26
C TRP A 91 -5.52 -7.40 5.11
N ARG A 92 -6.81 -7.42 4.73
CA ARG A 92 -7.93 -6.76 5.45
C ARG A 92 -7.55 -5.36 5.94
N LEU A 93 -7.09 -4.50 5.02
CA LEU A 93 -6.66 -3.15 5.36
C LEU A 93 -7.73 -2.36 6.10
N ARG A 94 -7.33 -1.76 7.24
CA ARG A 94 -8.07 -0.63 7.81
C ARG A 94 -7.62 0.62 7.05
N SER A 95 -8.37 0.94 6.00
CA SER A 95 -8.09 2.08 5.13
C SER A 95 -9.33 2.96 4.97
N SER A 96 -9.12 4.27 4.88
CA SER A 96 -10.16 5.21 4.50
C SER A 96 -9.79 5.94 3.21
N ALA A 97 -10.59 5.76 2.16
CA ALA A 97 -10.48 6.57 0.94
C ALA A 97 -11.17 7.93 1.17
N ARG A 98 -10.49 9.02 0.80
CA ARG A 98 -10.83 10.45 1.02
C ARG A 98 -10.30 11.09 2.31
N GLY A 99 -9.02 10.90 2.60
CA GLY A 99 -8.27 11.79 3.48
C GLY A 99 -7.21 12.55 2.69
N LYS A 100 -7.46 13.82 2.32
CA LYS A 100 -6.31 14.71 2.04
C LYS A 100 -5.64 14.98 3.38
N SER A 101 -4.47 14.40 3.63
CA SER A 101 -3.68 14.80 4.80
C SER A 101 -3.12 16.19 4.53
N SER A 102 -3.61 17.19 5.27
CA SER A 102 -3.16 18.57 5.13
C SER A 102 -2.07 18.95 6.13
N SER A 103 -1.89 18.19 7.22
CA SER A 103 -0.81 18.37 8.21
C SER A 103 -0.71 17.15 9.13
N VAL A 104 0.52 16.74 9.48
CA VAL A 104 0.80 15.75 10.52
C VAL A 104 1.43 16.50 11.69
N TYR A 105 0.82 16.38 12.87
CA TYR A 105 1.36 16.95 14.10
C TYR A 105 1.92 15.83 14.97
N GLN A 106 3.10 16.07 15.55
CA GLN A 106 3.59 15.20 16.62
C GLN A 106 2.72 15.43 17.85
N ALA A 107 2.20 14.36 18.46
CA ALA A 107 1.56 14.49 19.76
C ALA A 107 2.61 15.03 20.75
N PRO A 108 2.26 16.00 21.62
CA PRO A 108 3.18 16.46 22.66
C PRO A 108 3.62 15.27 23.52
N ASP A 109 4.87 15.29 23.99
CA ASP A 109 5.37 14.24 24.87
C ASP A 109 4.46 14.10 26.10
N PRO A 110 4.16 12.87 26.54
CA PRO A 110 3.39 12.67 27.76
C PRO A 110 4.15 13.25 28.95
N ALA A 111 3.43 14.01 29.78
CA ALA A 111 3.93 14.65 30.99
C ALA A 111 4.39 13.64 32.06
#